data_AF-A0A0E3BS39-F1
#
_entry.id   AF-A0A0E3BS39-F1
#
_cell.length_a   1.000
_cell.length_b   1.000
_cell.length_c   1.000
_cell.angle_alpha   90.00
_cell.angle_beta   90.00
_cell.angle_gamma   90.00
#
_symmetry.space_group_name_H-M   'P 1'
#
loop_
_entity.id
_entity.type
_entity.pdbx_description
1 polymer ?
#
loop_
_entity_poly.entity_id
_entity_poly.type
_entity_poly.pdbx_seq_one_letter_code
_entity_poly.pdbx_strand_id
1 'polypeptide(L)'
;MKKLRTPAEARSWLEYQGITIAQWARENKKSDSLVREILAGKKKCLRGESHNIAVLLGIKDGVLTNRPARVAPNRVSGQSLQAAAA
;
A
#
# COMPACT_ATOMS: atom_id res chain seq x y z
N MET A 1 7.57 -12.60 19.38
CA MET A 1 7.50 -11.12 19.48
C MET A 1 7.80 -10.56 18.09
N LYS A 2 6.83 -9.95 17.40
CA LYS A 2 7.09 -9.32 16.09
C LYS A 2 7.85 -8.03 16.33
N LYS A 3 9.13 -7.97 15.92
CA LYS A 3 9.89 -6.72 15.91
C LYS A 3 9.20 -5.77 14.94
N LEU A 4 8.69 -4.65 15.46
CA LEU A 4 8.15 -3.57 14.66
C LEU A 4 9.30 -2.94 13.89
N ARG A 5 9.20 -2.94 12.56
CA ARG A 5 10.17 -2.30 11.68
C ARG A 5 9.91 -0.80 11.65
N THR A 6 10.94 0.01 11.70
CA THR A 6 10.81 1.41 11.31
C THR A 6 10.49 1.51 9.81
N PRO A 7 9.93 2.62 9.31
CA PRO A 7 9.73 2.82 7.88
C PRO A 7 11.03 2.70 7.06
N ALA A 8 12.17 3.08 7.63
CA ALA A 8 13.48 2.86 7.03
C ALA A 8 13.81 1.35 6.92
N GLU A 9 13.60 0.58 7.98
CA GLU A 9 13.79 -0.88 7.95
C GLU A 9 12.83 -1.59 6.99
N ALA A 10 11.58 -1.12 6.86
CA ALA A 10 10.64 -1.65 5.88
C ALA A 10 11.15 -1.41 4.44
N ARG A 11 11.78 -0.26 4.18
CA ARG A 11 12.42 0.02 2.89
C ARG A 11 13.62 -0.89 2.66
N SER A 12 14.53 -1.01 3.61
CA SER A 12 15.66 -1.94 3.48
C SER A 12 15.21 -3.40 3.37
N TRP A 13 14.07 -3.77 3.97
CA TRP A 13 13.51 -5.11 3.79
C TRP A 13 13.02 -5.33 2.35
N LEU A 14 12.35 -4.34 1.75
CA LEU A 14 11.98 -4.40 0.32
C LEU A 14 13.22 -4.50 -0.58
N GLU A 15 14.25 -3.70 -0.29
CA GLU A 15 15.53 -3.74 -1.02
C GLU A 15 16.25 -5.08 -0.84
N TYR A 16 16.24 -5.64 0.37
CA TYR A 16 16.81 -6.96 0.67
C TYR A 16 16.10 -8.10 -0.08
N GLN A 17 14.79 -7.97 -0.33
CA GLN A 17 14.04 -8.90 -1.15
C GLN A 17 14.22 -8.65 -2.66
N GLY A 18 14.86 -7.55 -3.06
CA GLY A 18 14.98 -7.14 -4.47
C GLY A 18 13.66 -6.66 -5.07
N ILE A 19 12.66 -6.32 -4.24
CA ILE A 19 11.32 -5.92 -4.69
C ILE A 19 11.20 -4.40 -4.61
N THR A 20 10.73 -3.77 -5.69
CA THR A 20 10.47 -2.32 -5.67
C THR A 20 9.16 -2.00 -4.94
N ILE A 21 9.05 -0.79 -4.37
CA ILE A 21 7.82 -0.33 -3.71
C ILE A 21 6.59 -0.45 -4.64
N ALA A 22 6.76 -0.15 -5.93
CA ALA A 22 5.68 -0.24 -6.92
C ALA A 22 5.28 -1.69 -7.21
N GLN A 23 6.26 -2.60 -7.29
CA GLN A 23 6.00 -4.03 -7.48
C GLN A 23 5.29 -4.64 -6.27
N TRP A 24 5.81 -4.38 -5.06
CA TRP A 24 5.18 -4.80 -3.81
C TRP A 24 3.74 -4.28 -3.70
N ALA A 25 3.50 -3.01 -4.06
CA ALA A 25 2.17 -2.41 -4.05
C ALA A 25 1.22 -3.13 -5.02
N ARG A 26 1.67 -3.45 -6.24
CA ARG A 26 0.88 -4.20 -7.23
C ARG A 26 0.54 -5.61 -6.75
N GLU A 27 1.52 -6.34 -6.22
CA GLU A 27 1.31 -7.68 -5.66
C GLU A 27 0.32 -7.69 -4.50
N ASN A 28 0.37 -6.66 -3.64
CA ASN A 28 -0.54 -6.51 -2.50
C ASN A 28 -1.86 -5.79 -2.84
N LYS A 29 -2.10 -5.43 -4.11
CA LYS A 29 -3.26 -4.64 -4.56
C LYS A 29 -3.43 -3.34 -3.75
N LYS A 30 -2.35 -2.59 -3.60
CA LYS A 30 -2.26 -1.30 -2.89
C LYS A 30 -1.74 -0.22 -3.82
N SER A 31 -2.01 1.04 -3.50
CA SER A 31 -1.50 2.19 -4.26
C SER A 31 -0.04 2.47 -3.94
N ASP A 32 0.83 2.51 -4.95
CA ASP A 32 2.26 2.79 -4.81
C ASP A 32 2.52 4.14 -4.11
N SER A 33 1.73 5.15 -4.44
CA SER A 33 1.84 6.50 -3.89
C SER A 33 1.56 6.48 -2.38
N LEU A 34 0.55 5.71 -1.97
CA LEU A 34 0.20 5.55 -0.56
C LEU A 34 1.31 4.81 0.20
N VAL A 35 1.91 3.76 -0.38
CA VAL A 35 3.04 3.05 0.25
C VAL A 35 4.24 4.00 0.44
N ARG A 36 4.55 4.82 -0.57
CA ARG A 36 5.62 5.83 -0.48
C ARG A 36 5.34 6.86 0.61
N GLU A 37 4.11 7.37 0.73
CA GLU A 37 3.73 8.31 1.80
C GLU A 37 3.90 7.72 3.21
N ILE A 38 3.63 6.43 3.37
CA ILE A 38 3.75 5.71 4.64
C ILE A 38 5.22 5.50 5.01
N LEU A 39 6.04 5.07 4.04
CA LEU A 39 7.49 4.95 4.21
C LEU A 39 8.15 6.32 4.47
N ALA A 40 7.59 7.40 3.94
CA ALA A 40 8.05 8.76 4.21
C ALA A 40 7.59 9.31 5.57
N GLY A 41 6.77 8.58 6.33
CA GLY A 41 6.25 9.02 7.63
C GLY A 41 5.21 10.15 7.56
N LYS A 42 4.70 10.49 6.37
CA LYS A 42 3.72 11.59 6.20
C LYS A 42 2.34 11.24 6.75
N LYS A 43 1.99 9.96 6.89
CA LYS A 43 0.70 9.50 7.41
C LYS A 43 0.84 8.68 8.68
N LYS A 44 -0.02 8.99 9.67
CA LYS A 44 -0.11 8.28 10.96
C LYS A 44 -0.66 6.84 10.85
N CYS A 45 -1.12 6.40 9.68
CA CYS A 45 -1.60 5.04 9.41
C CYS A 45 -2.62 4.52 10.43
N LEU A 46 -3.59 5.37 10.79
CA LEU A 46 -4.53 5.06 11.86
C LEU A 46 -5.69 4.16 11.41
N ARG A 47 -6.08 4.21 10.13
CA ARG A 47 -7.26 3.52 9.60
C ARG A 47 -7.19 3.31 8.07
N GLY A 48 -8.01 2.39 7.57
CA GLY A 48 -8.16 2.10 6.14
C GLY A 48 -6.92 1.46 5.51
N GLU A 49 -6.69 1.70 4.21
CA GLU A 49 -5.58 1.09 3.48
C GLU A 49 -4.21 1.45 4.03
N SER A 50 -4.05 2.66 4.58
CA SER A 50 -2.79 3.08 5.20
C SER A 50 -2.42 2.24 6.43
N HIS A 51 -3.41 1.86 7.23
CA HIS A 51 -3.21 0.94 8.36
C HIS A 51 -2.84 -0.46 7.85
N ASN A 52 -3.55 -0.96 6.83
CA ASN A 52 -3.25 -2.28 6.26
C ASN A 52 -1.82 -2.36 5.70
N ILE A 53 -1.37 -1.34 4.98
CA ILE A 53 0.01 -1.27 4.45
C ILE A 53 1.02 -1.26 5.59
N ALA A 54 0.80 -0.44 6.63
CA ALA A 54 1.72 -0.39 7.78
C ALA A 54 1.80 -1.73 8.53
N VAL A 55 0.69 -2.47 8.61
CA VAL A 55 0.65 -3.83 9.18
C VAL A 55 1.39 -4.83 8.27
N LEU A 56 1.16 -4.79 6.95
CA LEU A 56 1.82 -5.70 6.00
C LEU A 56 3.33 -5.50 5.95
N LEU A 57 3.80 -4.25 6.02
CA LEU A 57 5.22 -3.91 6.05
C LEU A 57 5.87 -4.23 7.41
N GLY A 58 5.08 -4.60 8.42
CA GLY A 58 5.56 -4.85 9.78
C GLY A 58 5.95 -3.59 10.52
N ILE A 59 5.49 -2.41 10.07
CA ILE A 59 5.75 -1.12 10.72
C ILE A 59 4.88 -0.94 11.95
N LYS A 60 3.68 -1.51 11.92
CA LYS A 60 2.69 -1.39 12.97
C LYS A 60 2.12 -2.76 13.34
N ASP A 61 1.92 -2.99 14.63
CA ASP A 61 1.21 -4.18 15.11
C ASP A 61 -0.29 -3.94 14.94
N GLY A 62 -0.98 -4.92 14.35
CA GLY A 62 -2.39 -4.82 14.11
C GLY A 62 -2.91 -5.90 13.18
N VAL A 63 -4.23 -5.93 13.03
CA VAL A 63 -4.93 -6.85 12.14
C VAL A 63 -5.30 -6.10 10.86
N LEU A 64 -5.20 -6.81 9.73
CA LEU A 64 -5.68 -6.30 8.44
C LEU A 64 -7.18 -6.06 8.53
N THR A 65 -7.59 -4.81 8.35
CA THR A 65 -9.00 -4.46 8.24
C THR A 65 -9.46 -4.81 6.83
N ASN A 66 -10.26 -5.89 6.73
CA ASN A 66 -11.01 -6.24 5.52
C ASN A 66 -12.44 -5.66 5.52
N ARG A 67 -12.74 -4.71 6.42
CA ARG A 67 -13.98 -3.94 6.29
C ARG A 67 -13.72 -2.86 5.25
N PRO A 68 -14.26 -2.97 4.02
CA PRO A 68 -14.22 -1.85 3.11
C PRO A 68 -14.92 -0.71 3.83
N ALA A 69 -14.19 0.36 4.11
CA ALA A 69 -14.83 1.59 4.51
C ALA A 69 -15.91 1.88 3.47
N ARG A 70 -17.07 2.35 3.94
CA ARG A 70 -18.34 2.54 3.22
C ARG A 70 -18.28 3.57 2.06
N VAL A 71 -17.14 3.72 1.40
CA VAL A 71 -16.87 4.62 0.29
C VAL A 71 -15.92 3.87 -0.64
N ALA A 72 -16.48 3.27 -1.69
CA ALA A 72 -15.68 2.98 -2.88
C ALA A 72 -15.07 4.33 -3.31
N PRO A 73 -13.73 4.47 -3.42
CA PRO A 73 -13.19 5.65 -4.07
C PRO A 73 -13.75 5.64 -5.49
N ASN A 74 -14.46 6.70 -5.83
CA ASN A 74 -15.03 6.94 -7.15
C ASN A 74 -13.95 6.64 -8.19
N ARG A 75 -14.07 5.49 -8.88
CA ARG A 75 -13.24 5.19 -10.04
C ARG A 75 -13.76 6.05 -11.18
N VAL A 76 -13.33 7.31 -11.22
CA VAL A 76 -13.23 8.04 -12.49
C VAL A 76 -12.05 7.45 -13.26
N SER A 77 -12.25 6.24 -13.75
CA SER A 77 -11.39 5.62 -14.74
C SER A 77 -11.67 6.29 -16.08
N GLY A 78 -11.09 7.47 -16.28
CA GLY A 78 -10.79 7.98 -17.61
C GLY A 78 -9.62 7.18 -18.20
N GLN A 79 -9.89 5.97 -18.68
CA GLN A 79 -9.02 5.29 -19.65
C GLN A 79 -9.91 4.75 -20.78
N SER A 80 -10.06 5.61 -21.79
CA SER A 80 -10.27 5.32 -23.22
C SER A 80 -11.11 4.09 -23.58
N LEU A 81 -12.38 4.33 -23.90
CA LEU A 81 -13.18 3.50 -24.81
C LEU A 81 -12.60 3.56 -26.23
N GLN A 82 -12.52 2.39 -26.88
CA GLN A 82 -12.53 2.12 -28.33
C GLN A 82 -11.43 2.76 -29.22
N ALA A 83 -10.90 2.12 -30.27
CA ALA A 83 -11.54 1.15 -31.15
C ALA A 83 -10.51 0.19 -31.77
N ALA A 84 -10.83 -1.11 -31.72
CA ALA A 84 -10.50 -2.02 -32.80
C ALA A 84 -11.60 -1.86 -33.86
N ALA A 85 -11.23 -1.51 -35.09
CA ALA A 85 -12.10 -1.59 -36.25
C ALA A 85 -11.25 -1.83 -37.50
N ALA A 86 -11.52 -2.97 -38.14
CA ALA A 86 -11.27 -3.38 -39.53
C ALA A 86 -9.83 -3.43 -40.03
#